data_AF-A0A0J0YIE4-F1
#
_entry.id   AF-A0A0J0YIE4-F1
#
_cell.length_a   1.000
_cell.length_b   1.000
_cell.length_c   1.000
_cell.angle_alpha   90.00
_cell.angle_beta   90.00
_cell.angle_gamma   90.00
#
_symmetry.space_group_name_H-M   'P 1'
#
loop_
_entity.id
_entity.type
_entity.pdbx_description
1 polymer ?
#
loop_
_entity_poly.entity_id
_entity_poly.type
_entity_poly.pdbx_seq_one_letter_code
_entity_poly.pdbx_strand_id
1 'polypeptide(L)'
;MKQILLLLIIIMIFGCTKKTFFVLKDTDDKKYYLSDSIHKIAQNNQISLSPIIIINGIPIKYDIEKDTVFLPLQKKDLYQISFLNKRSATVIYGSQGDRGAIIITTKPNPK
;
A
#
# COMPACT_ATOMS: atom_id res chain seq x y z
N MET A 1 -23.46 26.53 -29.78
CA MET A 1 -22.88 25.15 -29.84
C MET A 1 -21.37 25.07 -29.61
N LYS A 2 -20.62 26.19 -29.50
CA LYS A 2 -19.17 26.17 -29.24
C LYS A 2 -18.78 26.16 -27.75
N GLN A 3 -19.63 26.68 -26.87
CA GLN A 3 -19.34 26.73 -25.43
C GLN A 3 -19.56 25.40 -24.69
N ILE A 4 -20.48 24.55 -25.16
CA ILE A 4 -20.71 23.22 -24.57
C ILE A 4 -19.51 22.28 -24.84
N LEU A 5 -18.80 22.48 -25.95
CA LEU A 5 -17.61 21.71 -26.30
C LEU A 5 -16.42 22.00 -25.35
N LEU A 6 -16.35 23.21 -24.78
CA LEU A 6 -15.29 23.61 -23.84
C LEU A 6 -15.45 22.96 -22.45
N LEU A 7 -16.67 22.64 -22.03
CA LEU A 7 -16.95 21.99 -20.75
C LEU A 7 -16.60 20.50 -20.71
N LEU A 8 -16.66 19.81 -21.86
CA LEU A 8 -16.29 18.39 -21.97
C LEU A 8 -14.78 18.15 -21.83
N ILE A 9 -13.95 19.15 -22.16
CA ILE A 9 -12.48 19.03 -22.12
C ILE A 9 -11.94 19.10 -20.68
N ILE A 10 -12.64 19.79 -19.78
CA ILE A 10 -12.22 19.96 -18.36
C ILE A 10 -12.38 18.65 -17.56
N ILE A 11 -13.24 17.72 -17.98
CA ILE A 11 -13.50 16.47 -17.25
C ILE A 11 -12.39 15.41 -17.49
N MET A 12 -11.62 15.52 -18.59
CA MET A 12 -10.58 14.54 -18.95
C MET A 12 -9.26 14.64 -18.17
N ILE A 13 -9.05 15.68 -17.36
CA ILE A 13 -7.77 15.92 -16.66
C ILE A 13 -7.71 15.37 -15.23
N PHE A 14 -8.72 14.62 -14.78
CA PHE A 14 -8.55 13.78 -13.58
C PHE A 14 -7.68 12.57 -13.92
N GLY A 15 -6.37 12.81 -14.05
CA GLY A 15 -5.36 11.77 -14.18
C GLY A 15 -5.51 10.75 -13.07
N CYS A 16 -5.58 9.48 -13.45
CA CYS A 16 -5.67 8.37 -12.51
C CYS A 16 -4.52 8.43 -11.50
N THR A 17 -4.84 8.51 -10.22
CA THR A 17 -3.86 8.26 -9.16
C THR A 17 -3.52 6.77 -9.20
N LYS A 18 -2.27 6.43 -9.53
CA LYS A 18 -1.80 5.03 -9.50
C LYS A 18 -1.97 4.46 -8.09
N LYS A 19 -2.70 3.36 -7.97
CA LYS A 19 -3.09 2.74 -6.70
C LYS A 19 -2.50 1.34 -6.64
N THR A 20 -1.54 1.12 -5.74
CA THR A 20 -0.96 -0.20 -5.52
C THR A 20 -1.84 -0.98 -4.54
N PHE A 21 -2.28 -2.17 -4.95
CA PHE A 21 -3.01 -3.12 -4.13
C PHE A 21 -2.07 -4.17 -3.55
N PHE A 22 -2.18 -4.43 -2.26
CA PHE A 22 -1.42 -5.48 -1.57
C PHE A 22 -2.34 -6.66 -1.30
N VAL A 23 -2.05 -7.80 -1.93
CA VAL A 23 -2.91 -8.98 -1.94
C VAL A 23 -2.23 -10.13 -1.19
N LEU A 24 -2.92 -10.68 -0.20
CA LEU A 24 -2.52 -11.87 0.54
C LEU A 24 -2.92 -13.15 -0.23
N LYS A 25 -2.35 -14.30 0.16
CA LYS A 25 -2.58 -15.62 -0.44
C LYS A 25 -3.97 -16.21 -0.12
N ASP A 26 -4.79 -15.57 0.72
CA ASP A 26 -6.14 -16.03 1.01
C ASP A 26 -6.99 -16.15 -0.26
N THR A 27 -7.90 -17.13 -0.29
CA THR A 27 -8.81 -17.35 -1.42
C THR A 27 -10.10 -16.54 -1.31
N ASP A 28 -10.46 -16.12 -0.10
CA ASP A 28 -11.62 -15.29 0.21
C ASP A 28 -11.26 -13.80 0.27
N ASP A 29 -12.21 -12.96 0.69
CA ASP A 29 -12.04 -11.50 0.75
C ASP A 29 -10.94 -11.04 1.74
N LYS A 30 -10.47 -11.92 2.64
CA LYS A 30 -9.34 -11.60 3.53
C LYS A 30 -8.07 -11.28 2.75
N LYS A 31 -7.98 -11.68 1.48
CA LYS A 31 -6.86 -11.34 0.61
C LYS A 31 -6.61 -9.84 0.50
N TYR A 32 -7.66 -9.02 0.66
CA TYR A 32 -7.56 -7.56 0.59
C TYR A 32 -7.33 -6.88 1.94
N TYR A 33 -7.27 -7.63 3.05
CA TYR A 33 -7.15 -7.06 4.39
C TYR A 33 -5.97 -6.08 4.53
N LEU A 34 -4.80 -6.43 3.99
CA LEU A 34 -3.63 -5.57 4.05
C LEU A 34 -3.85 -4.30 3.21
N SER A 35 -4.33 -4.45 1.97
CA SER A 35 -4.72 -3.32 1.12
C SER A 35 -5.68 -2.39 1.85
N ASP A 36 -6.78 -2.90 2.42
CA ASP A 36 -7.79 -2.07 3.10
C ASP A 36 -7.21 -1.33 4.31
N SER A 37 -6.33 -2.00 5.07
CA SER A 37 -5.62 -1.39 6.19
C SER A 37 -4.74 -0.23 5.73
N ILE A 38 -4.05 -0.37 4.59
CA ILE A 38 -3.22 0.69 3.99
C ILE A 38 -4.09 1.86 3.56
N HIS A 39 -5.19 1.60 2.86
CA HIS A 39 -6.10 2.64 2.41
C HIS A 39 -6.62 3.48 3.57
N LYS A 40 -7.03 2.83 4.66
CA LYS A 40 -7.52 3.51 5.86
C LYS A 40 -6.48 4.45 6.48
N ILE A 41 -5.22 4.04 6.56
CA ILE A 41 -4.16 4.88 7.15
C ILE A 41 -3.67 5.96 6.18
N ALA A 42 -3.63 5.64 4.88
CA ALA A 42 -3.22 6.59 3.83
C ALA A 42 -4.19 7.77 3.70
N GLN A 43 -5.48 7.59 4.03
CA GLN A 43 -6.47 8.69 4.09
C GLN A 43 -6.05 9.81 5.04
N ASN A 44 -5.27 9.51 6.09
CA ASN A 44 -4.77 10.50 7.04
C ASN A 44 -3.43 11.11 6.62
N ASN A 45 -2.97 10.86 5.39
CA ASN A 45 -1.69 11.30 4.80
C ASN A 45 -0.42 10.92 5.60
N GLN A 46 -0.54 10.01 6.57
CA GLN A 46 0.59 9.52 7.37
C GLN A 46 1.51 8.62 6.55
N ILE A 47 0.95 7.86 5.62
CA ILE A 47 1.65 6.98 4.68
C ILE A 47 1.08 7.18 3.25
N SER A 48 1.80 6.72 2.24
CA SER A 48 1.31 6.63 0.85
C SER A 48 0.50 5.34 0.63
N LEU A 49 -0.17 5.24 -0.53
CA LEU A 49 -0.79 4.01 -1.01
C LEU A 49 0.24 2.94 -1.41
N SER A 50 1.51 3.32 -1.58
CA SER A 50 2.61 2.41 -1.84
C SER A 50 3.72 2.60 -0.78
N PRO A 51 3.53 2.19 0.48
CA PRO A 51 4.57 2.27 1.50
C PRO A 51 5.56 1.09 1.37
N ILE A 52 6.79 1.23 1.87
CA ILE A 52 7.70 0.08 1.96
C ILE A 52 7.11 -0.99 2.90
N ILE A 53 7.23 -2.26 2.52
CA ILE A 53 6.78 -3.39 3.35
C ILE A 53 7.99 -4.03 4.01
N ILE A 54 7.88 -4.33 5.31
CA ILE A 54 8.88 -5.03 6.09
C ILE A 54 8.19 -6.22 6.74
N ILE A 55 8.64 -7.45 6.43
CA ILE A 55 8.15 -8.67 7.08
C ILE A 55 9.24 -9.18 8.01
N ASN A 56 8.94 -9.30 9.31
CA ASN A 56 9.86 -9.82 10.32
C ASN A 56 11.24 -9.14 10.28
N GLY A 57 11.26 -7.82 10.12
CA GLY A 57 12.49 -7.02 10.04
C GLY A 57 13.17 -7.01 8.66
N ILE A 58 12.66 -7.76 7.68
CA ILE A 58 13.23 -7.84 6.33
C ILE A 58 12.40 -6.98 5.36
N PRO A 59 12.97 -5.91 4.78
CA PRO A 59 12.31 -5.13 3.74
C PRO A 59 12.08 -5.99 2.50
N ILE A 60 10.85 -6.00 1.99
CA ILE A 60 10.51 -6.71 0.76
C ILE A 60 10.71 -5.76 -0.42
N LYS A 61 11.47 -6.21 -1.42
CA LYS A 61 11.59 -5.51 -2.69
C LYS A 61 10.40 -5.86 -3.58
N TYR A 62 9.72 -4.83 -4.08
CA TYR A 62 8.67 -4.97 -5.07
C TYR A 62 8.73 -3.79 -6.04
N ASP A 63 8.20 -4.00 -7.24
CA ASP A 63 8.06 -2.95 -8.23
C ASP A 63 6.95 -1.98 -7.80
N ILE A 64 7.35 -0.76 -7.47
CA ILE A 64 6.45 0.29 -6.96
C ILE A 64 5.49 0.81 -8.02
N GLU A 65 5.77 0.54 -9.29
CA GLU A 65 4.92 0.98 -10.41
C GLU A 65 3.83 -0.03 -10.73
N LYS A 66 3.88 -1.24 -10.16
CA LYS A 66 2.82 -2.23 -10.33
C LYS A 66 1.60 -1.88 -9.50
N ASP A 67 0.44 -2.07 -10.12
CA ASP A 67 -0.86 -1.91 -9.45
C ASP A 67 -1.12 -3.03 -8.43
N THR A 68 -0.37 -4.12 -8.43
CA THR A 68 -0.56 -5.23 -7.50
C THR A 68 0.75 -5.83 -7.01
N VAL A 69 0.83 -6.00 -5.70
CA VAL A 69 1.91 -6.68 -4.98
C VAL A 69 1.31 -7.88 -4.28
N PHE A 70 1.71 -9.08 -4.69
CA PHE A 70 1.30 -10.32 -4.04
C PHE A 70 2.25 -10.66 -2.89
N LEU A 71 1.72 -10.91 -1.71
CA LEU A 71 2.46 -11.39 -0.56
C LEU A 71 2.11 -12.86 -0.30
N PRO A 72 3.09 -13.76 -0.19
CA PRO A 72 2.86 -15.18 0.04
C PRO A 72 2.51 -15.48 1.52
N LEU A 73 1.67 -14.64 2.12
CA LEU A 73 1.16 -14.75 3.49
C LEU A 73 -0.37 -14.83 3.43
N GLN A 74 -0.98 -15.59 4.33
CA GLN A 74 -2.42 -15.52 4.58
C GLN A 74 -2.71 -14.58 5.76
N LYS A 75 -3.94 -14.08 5.86
CA LYS A 75 -4.40 -13.28 7.00
C LYS A 75 -4.13 -13.99 8.33
N LYS A 76 -4.33 -15.31 8.39
CA LYS A 76 -4.09 -16.12 9.60
C LYS A 76 -2.63 -16.11 10.06
N ASP A 77 -1.69 -15.84 9.16
CA ASP A 77 -0.25 -15.82 9.43
C ASP A 77 0.19 -14.49 10.05
N LEU A 78 -0.61 -13.44 9.92
CA LEU A 78 -0.31 -12.14 10.49
C LEU A 78 -0.50 -12.19 12.01
N TYR A 79 0.53 -11.80 12.74
CA TYR A 79 0.48 -11.60 14.18
C TYR A 79 0.19 -10.13 14.50
N GLN A 80 0.93 -9.21 13.87
CA GLN A 80 0.78 -7.77 14.07
C GLN A 80 1.08 -7.01 12.77
N ILE A 81 0.35 -5.93 12.56
CA ILE A 81 0.68 -4.90 11.57
C ILE A 81 0.91 -3.60 12.32
N SER A 82 1.98 -2.88 11.97
CA SER A 82 2.28 -1.56 12.50
C SER A 82 2.69 -0.64 11.36
N PHE A 83 2.38 0.65 11.53
CA PHE A 83 2.61 1.65 10.50
C PHE A 83 3.59 2.68 11.02
N LEU A 84 4.57 3.03 10.19
CA LEU A 84 5.42 4.18 10.42
C LEU A 84 5.05 5.27 9.42
N ASN A 85 4.84 6.48 9.93
CA ASN A 85 4.63 7.63 9.07
C ASN A 85 5.88 7.89 8.21
N LYS A 86 5.72 8.71 7.14
CA LYS A 86 6.80 9.07 6.20
C LYS A 86 8.09 9.48 6.93
N ARG A 87 8.02 10.38 7.91
CA ARG A 87 9.20 10.88 8.64
C ARG A 87 9.92 9.76 9.41
N SER A 88 9.20 8.99 10.22
CA SER A 88 9.77 7.89 11.01
C SER A 88 10.32 6.79 10.12
N ALA A 89 9.64 6.48 9.03
CA ALA A 89 10.08 5.49 8.05
C ALA A 89 11.35 5.95 7.32
N THR A 90 11.44 7.21 6.90
CA THR A 90 12.66 7.76 6.27
C THR A 90 13.86 7.72 7.21
N VAL A 91 13.67 8.02 8.51
CA VAL A 91 14.76 7.94 9.49
C VAL A 91 15.33 6.53 9.60
N ILE A 92 14.49 5.49 9.52
CA ILE A 92 14.90 4.09 9.71
C ILE A 92 15.35 3.43 8.41
N TYR A 93 14.67 3.71 7.30
CA TYR A 93 14.82 3.00 6.02
C TYR A 93 15.33 3.88 4.87
N GLY A 94 15.72 5.13 5.16
CA GLY A 94 16.21 6.08 4.15
C GLY A 94 15.14 6.44 3.12
N SER A 95 15.57 6.71 1.88
CA SER A 95 14.68 7.13 0.78
C SER A 95 13.58 6.13 0.45
N GLN A 96 13.77 4.84 0.77
CA GLN A 96 12.72 3.83 0.58
C GLN A 96 11.53 4.05 1.54
N GLY A 97 11.77 4.72 2.67
CA GLY A 97 10.79 5.07 3.69
C GLY A 97 10.00 6.35 3.44
N ASP A 98 10.32 7.14 2.41
CA ASP A 98 9.67 8.44 2.14
C ASP A 98 8.15 8.34 1.88
N ARG A 99 7.69 7.14 1.57
CA ARG A 99 6.28 6.79 1.37
C ARG A 99 5.59 6.25 2.63
N GLY A 100 6.29 6.24 3.77
CA GLY A 100 5.89 5.51 4.97
C GLY A 100 6.24 4.03 4.89
N ALA A 101 6.11 3.32 6.01
CA ALA A 101 6.43 1.90 6.10
C ALA A 101 5.32 1.11 6.80
N ILE A 102 5.20 -0.15 6.40
CA ILE A 102 4.38 -1.15 7.09
C ILE A 102 5.31 -2.22 7.62
N ILE A 103 5.21 -2.45 8.92
CA ILE A 103 5.91 -3.52 9.62
C ILE A 103 4.89 -4.62 9.87
N ILE A 104 5.15 -5.78 9.29
CA ILE A 104 4.37 -7.00 9.44
C ILE A 104 5.18 -7.96 10.29
N THR A 105 4.63 -8.33 11.44
CA THR A 105 5.11 -9.43 12.25
C THR A 105 4.21 -10.63 11.98
N THR A 106 4.80 -11.78 11.61
CA THR A 106 4.04 -13.02 11.40
C THR A 106 4.03 -13.87 12.66
N LYS A 107 3.06 -14.79 12.74
CA LYS A 107 3.10 -15.89 13.69
C LYS A 107 4.29 -16.81 13.38
N PRO A 108 4.77 -17.58 14.37
CA PRO A 108 5.73 -18.64 14.13
C PRO A 108 5.19 -19.63 13.08
N ASN A 109 6.03 -20.02 12.13
CA ASN A 109 5.71 -20.98 11.06
C ASN A 109 4.46 -20.60 10.22
N PRO A 110 4.50 -19.48 9.46
CA PRO A 110 3.41 -19.10 8.56
C PRO A 110 3.16 -20.20 7.50
N LYS A 111 1.90 -20.44 7.12
CA LYS A 111 1.48 -21.58 6.27
C LYS A 111 0.79 -21.17 4.97
#